data_AF-A0A1H7IR88-F1
#
_entry.id   AF-A0A1H7IR88-F1
#
_cell.length_a   1.000
_cell.length_b   1.000
_cell.length_c   1.000
_cell.angle_alpha   90.00
_cell.angle_beta   90.00
_cell.angle_gamma   90.00
#
_symmetry.space_group_name_H-M   'P 1'
#
loop_
_entity.id
_entity.type
_entity.pdbx_description
1 polymer ?
#
loop_
_entity_poly.entity_id
_entity_poly.type
_entity_poly.pdbx_seq_one_letter_code
_entity_poly.pdbx_strand_id
1 'polypeptide(L)'
;MRILLLCSSFNGLTQRAWLELRRAGHEVSVELAVSQDVMAEAVELAKPDLVICPFLKEKVPARVWQGHRTVIIHPGPPGDRGPSSLDWAITDGEPAWGVTALQAVEEMDAGPIWGFRTFTLPAEAPRKSSLYNGPVADAAVELVAEVAARAADPSFTPVPAEYVASPVQGRLRRAMRHADREFSWEEPVERIVRTVRAADGSPGGRTRLLDVPVRVFDVRPGPQLPGRPGTLAGRREGAVLMHAGQGTVWVGQLRMESEGAVKLPAAAALTEAMVAGALPQGLLDDVPERSGFSEITYERRGPVGVVGFDFYNGAMSTEQCRRLTAALRYAVAQDTRVLVVRGGEVFSNGIHLNVIEAARHPETEAWRNINAINAACREIVGCVSQLVVTSIGGNAGAGGVMMGLGADRVVVREGVVLNPHYRTMGLFGSEYWTYVLPRRVGAEQAARLTGRALPVGAAEAVEVGLADRMLAGPRAEFERRVLEYAERLAVDARYEELLGVRRRVRESDERRRPLEAYRAEELAEMSRDMFDDRNGFRAARQAFVHKRKAQATPVHLAAHRELSGASGPGFAVPSHM
;
A
#
# COMPACT_ATOMS: atom_id res chain seq x y z
N MET A 1 11.28 0.05 -27.63
CA MET A 1 10.07 0.87 -27.84
C MET A 1 10.02 1.94 -26.76
N ARG A 2 9.47 3.10 -27.12
CA ARG A 2 9.09 4.19 -26.23
C ARG A 2 7.64 3.98 -25.82
N ILE A 3 7.39 3.83 -24.53
CA ILE A 3 6.08 3.57 -23.96
C ILE A 3 5.70 4.76 -23.06
N LEU A 4 4.51 5.32 -23.28
CA LEU A 4 3.93 6.32 -22.39
C LEU A 4 2.86 5.66 -21.51
N LEU A 5 3.03 5.75 -20.20
CA LEU A 5 2.00 5.40 -19.23
C LEU A 5 1.11 6.61 -18.96
N LEU A 6 -0.16 6.55 -19.38
CA LEU A 6 -1.18 7.53 -18.99
C LEU A 6 -1.96 7.02 -17.79
N CYS A 7 -1.95 7.75 -16.67
CA CYS A 7 -2.59 7.27 -15.44
C CYS A 7 -3.20 8.37 -14.59
N SER A 8 -4.24 8.08 -13.82
CA SER A 8 -4.82 9.07 -12.88
C SER A 8 -3.95 9.30 -11.65
N SER A 9 -3.13 8.32 -11.28
CA SER A 9 -2.08 8.45 -10.27
C SER A 9 -0.99 7.41 -10.51
N PHE A 10 0.23 7.72 -10.06
CA PHE A 10 1.35 6.78 -10.10
C PHE A 10 1.27 5.77 -8.93
N ASN A 11 0.16 5.04 -8.89
CA ASN A 11 -0.19 4.09 -7.83
C ASN A 11 0.62 2.79 -7.92
N GLY A 12 0.40 1.88 -6.96
CA GLY A 12 1.09 0.59 -6.91
C GLY A 12 1.07 -0.21 -8.22
N LEU A 13 -0.07 -0.28 -8.91
CA LEU A 13 -0.16 -0.97 -10.21
C LEU A 13 0.67 -0.26 -11.28
N THR A 14 0.55 1.06 -11.38
CA THR A 14 1.30 1.85 -12.38
C THR A 14 2.80 1.78 -12.12
N GLN A 15 3.25 1.79 -10.86
CA GLN A 15 4.65 1.59 -10.50
C GLN A 15 5.15 0.20 -10.91
N ARG A 16 4.37 -0.86 -10.68
CA ARG A 16 4.74 -2.22 -11.12
C ARG A 16 4.83 -2.33 -12.64
N ALA A 17 3.86 -1.77 -13.37
CA ALA A 17 3.89 -1.71 -14.83
C ALA A 17 5.14 -0.96 -15.33
N TRP A 18 5.46 0.18 -14.72
CA TRP A 18 6.66 0.96 -15.04
C TRP A 18 7.95 0.17 -14.81
N LEU A 19 8.06 -0.52 -13.67
CA LEU A 19 9.21 -1.36 -13.33
C LEU A 19 9.39 -2.50 -14.32
N GLU A 20 8.31 -3.23 -14.62
CA GLU A 20 8.34 -4.40 -15.50
C GLU A 20 8.74 -4.03 -16.93
N LEU A 21 8.13 -2.98 -17.48
CA LEU A 21 8.44 -2.51 -18.83
C LEU A 21 9.89 -2.03 -18.95
N ARG A 22 10.42 -1.33 -17.94
CA ARG A 22 11.83 -0.92 -17.92
C ARG A 22 12.77 -2.10 -17.81
N ARG A 23 12.43 -3.11 -17.00
CA ARG A 23 13.20 -4.36 -16.89
C ARG A 23 13.24 -5.11 -18.22
N ALA A 24 12.17 -5.05 -19.00
CA ALA A 24 12.11 -5.56 -20.37
C ALA A 24 12.88 -4.70 -21.41
N GLY A 25 13.56 -3.64 -20.98
CA GLY A 25 14.39 -2.80 -21.84
C GLY A 25 13.64 -1.70 -22.60
N HIS A 26 12.40 -1.38 -22.22
CA HIS A 26 11.66 -0.28 -22.82
C HIS A 26 12.04 1.08 -22.21
N GLU A 27 11.95 2.13 -23.01
CA GLU A 27 12.00 3.51 -22.52
C GLU A 27 10.59 3.90 -22.06
N VAL A 28 10.41 4.15 -20.76
CA VAL A 28 9.08 4.36 -20.18
C VAL A 28 8.99 5.74 -19.54
N SER A 29 8.08 6.57 -20.03
CA SER A 29 7.69 7.83 -19.41
C SER A 29 6.28 7.71 -18.81
N VAL A 30 5.99 8.54 -17.81
CA VAL A 30 4.66 8.61 -17.21
C VAL A 30 4.07 10.00 -17.43
N GLU A 31 2.76 10.07 -17.66
CA GLU A 31 1.98 11.29 -17.59
C GLU A 31 0.72 11.06 -16.74
N LEU A 32 0.44 12.01 -15.85
CA LEU A 32 -0.80 12.04 -15.09
C LEU A 32 -1.96 12.57 -15.95
N ALA A 33 -3.11 11.93 -15.87
CA ALA A 33 -4.34 12.31 -16.56
C ALA A 33 -5.02 13.53 -15.91
N VAL A 34 -4.32 14.66 -15.88
CA VAL A 34 -4.80 15.92 -15.31
C VAL A 34 -5.99 16.45 -16.12
N SER A 35 -5.80 16.58 -17.44
CA SER A 35 -6.82 16.99 -18.41
C SER A 35 -6.60 16.30 -19.77
N GLN A 36 -7.59 16.39 -20.66
CA GLN A 36 -7.47 15.87 -22.04
C GLN A 36 -6.39 16.60 -22.85
N ASP A 37 -6.20 17.90 -22.62
CA ASP A 37 -5.16 18.68 -23.29
C ASP A 37 -3.77 18.30 -22.83
N VAL A 38 -3.58 18.13 -21.51
CA VAL A 38 -2.31 17.66 -20.93
C VAL A 38 -1.94 16.25 -21.43
N MET A 39 -2.92 15.33 -21.49
CA MET A 39 -2.67 13.97 -22.02
C MET A 39 -2.25 14.00 -23.50
N ALA A 40 -2.89 14.83 -24.32
CA ALA A 40 -2.55 14.90 -25.73
C ALA A 40 -1.20 15.56 -25.97
N GLU A 41 -0.91 16.66 -25.25
CA GLU A 41 0.41 17.30 -25.30
C GLU A 41 1.52 16.32 -24.92
N ALA A 42 1.33 15.53 -23.87
CA ALA A 42 2.31 14.52 -23.46
C ALA A 42 2.58 13.47 -24.54
N VAL A 43 1.56 13.05 -25.29
CA VAL A 43 1.71 12.13 -26.42
C VAL A 43 2.50 12.78 -27.57
N GLU A 44 2.20 14.04 -27.91
CA GLU A 44 2.93 14.79 -28.94
C GLU A 44 4.42 15.01 -28.57
N LEU A 45 4.70 15.26 -27.29
CA LEU A 45 6.05 15.43 -26.78
C LEU A 45 6.82 14.11 -26.71
N ALA A 46 6.19 13.06 -26.15
CA ALA A 46 6.82 11.75 -25.95
C ALA A 46 6.99 10.97 -27.27
N LYS A 47 6.11 11.21 -28.25
CA LYS A 47 6.01 10.46 -29.52
C LYS A 47 6.08 8.94 -29.28
N PRO A 48 5.21 8.38 -28.42
CA PRO A 48 5.34 7.00 -27.99
C PRO A 48 5.02 6.03 -29.12
N ASP A 49 5.68 4.87 -29.13
CA ASP A 49 5.32 3.76 -30.03
C ASP A 49 4.03 3.06 -29.52
N LEU A 50 3.77 3.17 -28.20
CA LEU A 50 2.63 2.58 -27.51
C LEU A 50 2.22 3.41 -26.30
N VAL A 51 0.92 3.60 -26.11
CA VAL A 51 0.34 4.16 -24.89
C VAL A 51 -0.32 3.04 -24.09
N ILE A 52 0.01 2.93 -22.81
CA ILE A 52 -0.64 1.99 -21.88
C ILE A 52 -1.29 2.79 -20.75
N CYS A 53 -2.50 2.44 -20.37
CA CYS A 53 -3.25 3.05 -19.28
C CYS A 53 -3.50 2.01 -18.17
N PRO A 54 -2.56 1.82 -17.22
CA PRO A 54 -2.72 0.82 -16.15
C PRO A 54 -3.83 1.18 -15.16
N PHE A 55 -4.07 2.48 -14.95
CA PHE A 55 -5.09 2.98 -14.02
C PHE A 55 -5.59 4.34 -14.47
N LEU A 56 -6.86 4.42 -14.88
CA LEU A 56 -7.45 5.63 -15.41
C LEU A 56 -8.91 5.82 -14.94
N LYS A 57 -9.26 7.03 -14.51
CA LYS A 57 -10.63 7.46 -14.19
C LYS A 57 -11.20 8.38 -15.28
N GLU A 58 -10.32 9.04 -16.00
CA GLU A 58 -10.61 10.00 -17.06
C GLU A 58 -10.69 9.29 -18.42
N LYS A 59 -11.51 9.81 -19.34
CA LYS A 59 -11.52 9.30 -20.72
C LYS A 59 -10.27 9.78 -21.47
N VAL A 60 -9.59 8.87 -22.17
CA VAL A 60 -8.52 9.22 -23.10
C VAL A 60 -9.12 9.98 -24.30
N PRO A 61 -8.60 11.16 -24.68
CA PRO A 61 -9.16 11.93 -25.79
C PRO A 61 -9.00 11.23 -27.15
N ALA A 62 -9.97 11.42 -28.05
CA ALA A 62 -10.01 10.78 -29.37
C ALA A 62 -8.73 10.94 -30.17
N ARG A 63 -8.18 12.16 -30.24
CA ARG A 63 -6.93 12.45 -30.95
C ARG A 63 -5.73 11.63 -30.48
N VAL A 64 -5.71 11.15 -29.24
CA VAL A 64 -4.64 10.27 -28.73
C VAL A 64 -4.82 8.85 -29.26
N TRP A 65 -5.96 8.21 -28.98
CA TRP A 65 -6.15 6.80 -29.32
C TRP A 65 -6.44 6.54 -30.80
N GLN A 66 -6.84 7.56 -31.56
CA GLN A 66 -6.94 7.49 -33.02
C GLN A 66 -5.56 7.59 -33.70
N GLY A 67 -4.62 8.32 -33.09
CA GLY A 67 -3.27 8.51 -33.62
C GLY A 67 -2.24 7.48 -33.14
N HIS A 68 -2.46 6.89 -31.96
CA HIS A 68 -1.51 5.99 -31.31
C HIS A 68 -2.22 4.74 -30.77
N ARG A 69 -1.56 3.58 -30.88
CA ARG A 69 -2.02 2.34 -30.22
C ARG A 69 -2.10 2.61 -28.72
N THR A 70 -3.32 2.60 -28.18
CA THR A 70 -3.59 2.95 -26.79
C THR A 70 -4.32 1.78 -26.14
N VAL A 71 -3.74 1.20 -25.10
CA VAL A 71 -4.26 0.01 -24.43
C VAL A 71 -4.61 0.33 -22.98
N ILE A 72 -5.86 0.06 -22.59
CA ILE A 72 -6.40 0.25 -21.25
C ILE A 72 -6.38 -1.09 -20.51
N ILE A 73 -5.87 -1.10 -19.28
CA ILE A 73 -5.94 -2.26 -18.41
C ILE A 73 -7.21 -2.17 -17.57
N HIS A 74 -8.18 -3.02 -17.88
CA HIS A 74 -9.47 -3.09 -17.21
C HIS A 74 -9.45 -4.19 -16.13
N PRO A 75 -9.81 -3.89 -14.86
CA PRO A 75 -9.84 -4.87 -13.78
C PRO A 75 -11.12 -5.73 -13.82
N GLY A 76 -11.41 -6.29 -14.99
CA GLY A 76 -12.54 -7.19 -15.25
C GLY A 76 -12.20 -8.20 -16.35
N PRO A 77 -12.87 -9.37 -16.36
CA PRO A 77 -12.72 -10.36 -17.42
C PRO A 77 -13.27 -9.83 -18.77
N PRO A 78 -12.99 -10.51 -19.90
CA PRO A 78 -13.54 -10.15 -21.21
C PRO A 78 -15.05 -9.89 -21.16
N GLY A 79 -15.50 -8.79 -21.77
CA GLY A 79 -16.89 -8.36 -21.80
C GLY A 79 -17.38 -7.57 -20.57
N ASP A 80 -16.61 -7.54 -19.47
CA ASP A 80 -16.91 -6.69 -18.32
C ASP A 80 -16.64 -5.22 -18.66
N ARG A 81 -17.58 -4.34 -18.35
CA ARG A 81 -17.48 -2.92 -18.69
C ARG A 81 -18.02 -2.04 -17.55
N GLY A 82 -17.35 -0.92 -17.32
CA GLY A 82 -17.80 0.13 -16.41
C GLY A 82 -16.88 0.38 -15.21
N PRO A 83 -17.08 1.49 -14.48
CA PRO A 83 -16.09 2.03 -13.54
C PRO A 83 -16.12 1.39 -12.14
N SER A 84 -16.90 0.32 -11.93
CA SER A 84 -17.12 -0.30 -10.60
C SER A 84 -17.02 -1.82 -10.65
N SER A 85 -16.22 -2.37 -11.57
CA SER A 85 -16.05 -3.79 -11.83
C SER A 85 -15.74 -4.62 -10.58
N LEU A 86 -14.70 -4.24 -9.82
CA LEU A 86 -14.32 -4.97 -8.60
C LEU A 86 -15.35 -4.80 -7.48
N ASP A 87 -15.98 -3.63 -7.37
CA ASP A 87 -17.05 -3.41 -6.40
C ASP A 87 -18.22 -4.39 -6.65
N TRP A 88 -18.63 -4.54 -7.92
CA TRP A 88 -19.67 -5.49 -8.31
C TRP A 88 -19.24 -6.95 -8.15
N ALA A 89 -18.01 -7.30 -8.55
CA ALA A 89 -17.51 -8.67 -8.42
C ALA A 89 -17.57 -9.17 -6.96
N ILE A 90 -17.17 -8.32 -6.01
CA ILE A 90 -17.22 -8.64 -4.58
C ILE A 90 -18.67 -8.67 -4.07
N THR A 91 -19.51 -7.73 -4.52
CA THR A 91 -20.90 -7.61 -4.07
C THR A 91 -21.76 -8.78 -4.52
N ASP A 92 -21.59 -9.19 -5.78
CA ASP A 92 -22.32 -10.28 -6.41
C ASP A 92 -21.76 -11.66 -5.98
N GLY A 93 -20.60 -11.69 -5.32
CA GLY A 93 -19.95 -12.92 -4.87
C GLY A 93 -19.49 -13.80 -6.04
N GLU A 94 -18.96 -13.17 -7.08
CA GLU A 94 -18.46 -13.88 -8.26
C GLU A 94 -17.38 -14.90 -7.85
N PRO A 95 -17.44 -16.17 -8.31
CA PRO A 95 -16.48 -17.21 -7.89
C PRO A 95 -15.14 -17.09 -8.62
N ALA A 96 -15.10 -16.37 -9.73
CA ALA A 96 -13.92 -16.13 -10.53
C ALA A 96 -14.00 -14.73 -11.14
N TRP A 97 -12.85 -14.15 -11.43
CA TRP A 97 -12.74 -12.83 -12.03
C TRP A 97 -11.56 -12.79 -13.02
N GLY A 98 -11.21 -11.59 -13.49
CA GLY A 98 -10.10 -11.43 -14.41
C GLY A 98 -9.67 -9.98 -14.61
N VAL A 99 -8.70 -9.83 -15.51
CA VAL A 99 -8.18 -8.56 -16.01
C VAL A 99 -8.09 -8.65 -17.52
N THR A 100 -8.41 -7.57 -18.22
CA THR A 100 -8.40 -7.50 -19.69
C THR A 100 -7.61 -6.29 -20.15
N ALA A 101 -6.75 -6.49 -21.15
CA ALA A 101 -6.12 -5.41 -21.89
C ALA A 101 -6.99 -5.08 -23.11
N LEU A 102 -7.51 -3.86 -23.18
CA LEU A 102 -8.47 -3.41 -24.19
C LEU A 102 -7.86 -2.28 -25.03
N GLN A 103 -8.02 -2.33 -26.35
CA GLN A 103 -7.73 -1.17 -27.19
C GLN A 103 -8.70 -0.03 -26.85
N ALA A 104 -8.22 1.20 -26.70
CA ALA A 104 -9.09 2.36 -26.52
C ALA A 104 -9.92 2.64 -27.78
N VAL A 105 -11.23 2.78 -27.60
CA VAL A 105 -12.21 3.18 -28.61
C VAL A 105 -13.18 4.21 -28.01
N GLU A 106 -14.12 4.72 -28.80
CA GLU A 106 -15.06 5.75 -28.34
C GLU A 106 -15.97 5.28 -27.20
N GLU A 107 -16.46 4.04 -27.28
CA GLU A 107 -17.28 3.39 -26.26
C GLU A 107 -16.40 2.82 -25.12
N MET A 108 -16.80 3.10 -23.88
CA MET A 108 -16.04 2.70 -22.68
C MET A 108 -15.92 1.18 -22.56
N ASP A 109 -14.68 0.70 -22.37
CA ASP A 109 -14.33 -0.70 -22.18
C ASP A 109 -14.84 -1.67 -23.27
N ALA A 110 -15.13 -1.15 -24.47
CA ALA A 110 -15.73 -1.93 -25.56
C ALA A 110 -14.75 -2.29 -26.70
N GLY A 111 -13.49 -1.89 -26.57
CA GLY A 111 -12.53 -2.08 -27.65
C GLY A 111 -12.01 -3.50 -27.79
N PRO A 112 -11.39 -3.83 -28.94
CA PRO A 112 -10.75 -5.13 -29.17
C PRO A 112 -9.77 -5.52 -28.06
N ILE A 113 -9.77 -6.79 -27.71
CA ILE A 113 -8.99 -7.38 -26.62
C ILE A 113 -7.59 -7.74 -27.12
N TRP A 114 -6.61 -7.21 -26.39
CA TRP A 114 -5.20 -7.48 -26.57
C TRP A 114 -4.69 -8.65 -25.74
N GLY A 115 -5.47 -9.18 -24.80
CA GLY A 115 -5.11 -10.25 -23.89
C GLY A 115 -5.94 -10.19 -22.62
N PHE A 116 -6.06 -11.32 -21.91
CA PHE A 116 -6.72 -11.38 -20.62
C PHE A 116 -6.10 -12.43 -19.70
N ARG A 117 -6.42 -12.33 -18.41
CA ARG A 117 -6.10 -13.32 -17.38
C ARG A 117 -7.32 -13.53 -16.52
N THR A 118 -7.53 -14.75 -16.06
CA THR A 118 -8.59 -15.09 -15.11
C THR A 118 -8.01 -15.70 -13.85
N PHE A 119 -8.71 -15.55 -12.73
CA PHE A 119 -8.32 -16.13 -11.45
C PHE A 119 -9.55 -16.39 -10.58
N THR A 120 -9.42 -17.32 -9.63
CA THR A 120 -10.47 -17.64 -8.67
C THR A 120 -10.57 -16.55 -7.60
N LEU A 121 -11.78 -16.19 -7.23
CA LEU A 121 -12.04 -15.34 -6.06
C LEU A 121 -12.26 -16.23 -4.82
N PRO A 122 -11.72 -15.85 -3.66
CA PRO A 122 -11.95 -16.62 -2.44
C PRO A 122 -13.43 -16.59 -2.05
N ALA A 123 -13.91 -17.68 -1.43
CA ALA A 123 -15.29 -17.79 -0.97
C ALA A 123 -15.63 -16.71 0.07
N GLU A 124 -14.68 -16.40 0.95
CA GLU A 124 -14.77 -15.22 1.81
C GLU A 124 -14.38 -13.97 1.00
N ALA A 125 -15.31 -13.02 0.90
CA ALA A 125 -15.11 -11.80 0.12
C ALA A 125 -13.82 -11.06 0.57
N PRO A 126 -12.84 -10.80 -0.30
CA PRO A 126 -11.65 -10.03 0.07
C PRO A 126 -12.00 -8.54 0.17
N ARG A 127 -11.19 -7.75 0.89
CA ARG A 127 -11.26 -6.28 0.76
C ARG A 127 -10.88 -5.91 -0.68
N LYS A 128 -11.58 -4.94 -1.28
CA LYS A 128 -11.33 -4.50 -2.65
C LYS A 128 -9.89 -4.06 -2.88
N SER A 129 -9.31 -3.31 -1.94
CA SER A 129 -7.93 -2.87 -2.01
C SER A 129 -6.94 -4.05 -2.08
N SER A 130 -7.21 -5.12 -1.35
CA SER A 130 -6.38 -6.32 -1.30
C SER A 130 -6.49 -7.12 -2.59
N LEU A 131 -7.70 -7.22 -3.14
CA LEU A 131 -7.93 -7.81 -4.44
C LEU A 131 -7.22 -7.03 -5.55
N TYR A 132 -7.33 -5.70 -5.53
CA TYR A 132 -6.69 -4.81 -6.50
C TYR A 132 -5.16 -4.89 -6.45
N ASN A 133 -4.56 -4.80 -5.26
CA ASN A 133 -3.11 -4.80 -5.08
C ASN A 133 -2.48 -6.21 -5.11
N GLY A 134 -3.29 -7.26 -5.05
CA GLY A 134 -2.86 -8.66 -5.12
C GLY A 134 -3.16 -9.26 -6.51
N PRO A 135 -4.12 -10.20 -6.63
CA PRO A 135 -4.37 -10.94 -7.87
C PRO A 135 -4.60 -10.07 -9.11
N VAL A 136 -5.32 -8.95 -8.98
CA VAL A 136 -5.57 -8.03 -10.11
C VAL A 136 -4.26 -7.40 -10.58
N ALA A 137 -3.43 -6.89 -9.67
CA ALA A 137 -2.16 -6.28 -10.04
C ALA A 137 -1.16 -7.31 -10.59
N ASP A 138 -1.13 -8.53 -10.04
CA ASP A 138 -0.30 -9.62 -10.57
C ASP A 138 -0.68 -9.94 -12.02
N ALA A 139 -1.98 -10.19 -12.28
CA ALA A 139 -2.50 -10.44 -13.63
C ALA A 139 -2.32 -9.25 -14.59
N ALA A 140 -2.53 -8.03 -14.12
CA ALA A 140 -2.39 -6.81 -14.93
C ALA A 140 -0.95 -6.59 -15.39
N VAL A 141 0.05 -6.84 -14.54
CA VAL A 141 1.47 -6.65 -14.89
C VAL A 141 1.92 -7.69 -15.92
N GLU A 142 1.50 -8.94 -15.78
CA GLU A 142 1.73 -9.96 -16.82
C GLU A 142 1.13 -9.53 -18.17
N LEU A 143 -0.09 -8.98 -18.15
CA LEU A 143 -0.75 -8.48 -19.36
C LEU A 143 -0.04 -7.26 -19.95
N VAL A 144 0.48 -6.35 -19.12
CA VAL A 144 1.25 -5.20 -19.60
C VAL A 144 2.50 -5.65 -20.37
N ALA A 145 3.22 -6.67 -19.87
CA ALA A 145 4.36 -7.23 -20.58
C ALA A 145 3.95 -7.90 -21.90
N GLU A 146 2.85 -8.67 -21.89
CA GLU A 146 2.29 -9.30 -23.10
C GLU A 146 1.85 -8.25 -24.14
N VAL A 147 1.21 -7.17 -23.71
CA VAL A 147 0.79 -6.04 -24.57
C VAL A 147 2.00 -5.39 -25.22
N ALA A 148 3.08 -5.13 -24.48
CA ALA A 148 4.30 -4.56 -25.04
C ALA A 148 4.95 -5.51 -26.07
N ALA A 149 5.02 -6.82 -25.79
CA ALA A 149 5.52 -7.80 -26.75
C ALA A 149 4.66 -7.86 -28.03
N ARG A 150 3.33 -7.86 -27.89
CA ARG A 150 2.38 -7.83 -29.01
C ARG A 150 2.42 -6.53 -29.80
N ALA A 151 2.70 -5.41 -29.15
CA ALA A 151 2.81 -4.13 -29.83
C ALA A 151 4.04 -4.05 -30.72
N ALA A 152 5.12 -4.75 -30.35
CA ALA A 152 6.33 -4.86 -31.14
C ALA A 152 6.17 -5.77 -32.38
N ASP A 153 5.18 -6.66 -32.38
CA ASP A 153 4.83 -7.50 -33.54
C ASP A 153 3.88 -6.75 -34.49
N PRO A 154 4.31 -6.40 -35.71
CA PRO A 154 3.46 -5.68 -36.67
C PRO A 154 2.32 -6.54 -37.23
N SER A 155 2.39 -7.86 -37.09
CA SER A 155 1.33 -8.78 -37.56
C SER A 155 0.21 -8.94 -36.55
N PHE A 156 0.43 -8.55 -35.29
CA PHE A 156 -0.55 -8.71 -34.23
C PHE A 156 -1.75 -7.78 -34.42
N THR A 157 -2.95 -8.37 -34.45
CA THR A 157 -4.23 -7.65 -34.45
C THR A 157 -5.04 -8.06 -33.21
N PRO A 158 -5.56 -7.11 -32.41
CA PRO A 158 -6.39 -7.44 -31.26
C PRO A 158 -7.75 -8.02 -31.70
N VAL A 159 -8.34 -8.85 -30.85
CA VAL A 159 -9.54 -9.63 -31.19
C VAL A 159 -10.79 -8.89 -30.69
N PRO A 160 -11.82 -8.63 -31.52
CA PRO A 160 -13.08 -8.06 -31.04
C PRO A 160 -13.68 -8.88 -29.89
N ALA A 161 -14.26 -8.20 -28.90
CA ALA A 161 -14.64 -8.81 -27.63
C ALA A 161 -15.65 -9.97 -27.80
N GLU A 162 -16.54 -9.87 -28.80
CA GLU A 162 -17.52 -10.89 -29.15
C GLU A 162 -16.92 -12.21 -29.66
N TYR A 163 -15.66 -12.20 -30.12
CA TYR A 163 -14.95 -13.39 -30.61
C TYR A 163 -14.00 -13.99 -29.55
N VAL A 164 -13.92 -13.39 -28.35
CA VAL A 164 -13.04 -13.88 -27.29
C VAL A 164 -13.73 -14.97 -26.47
N ALA A 165 -13.22 -16.20 -26.61
CA ALA A 165 -13.58 -17.31 -25.76
C ALA A 165 -12.84 -17.20 -24.41
N SER A 166 -13.56 -16.82 -23.35
CA SER A 166 -13.08 -16.82 -21.97
C SER A 166 -13.94 -17.72 -21.08
N PRO A 167 -13.35 -18.47 -20.12
CA PRO A 167 -14.10 -19.24 -19.13
C PRO A 167 -14.86 -18.37 -18.13
N VAL A 168 -14.48 -17.09 -18.01
CA VAL A 168 -15.17 -16.09 -17.20
C VAL A 168 -15.60 -14.96 -18.13
N GLN A 169 -16.90 -14.73 -18.25
CA GLN A 169 -17.47 -13.69 -19.12
C GLN A 169 -18.06 -12.58 -18.26
N GLY A 170 -17.69 -11.35 -18.60
CA GLY A 170 -18.22 -10.16 -17.98
C GLY A 170 -19.51 -9.67 -18.65
N ARG A 171 -19.99 -8.53 -18.18
CA ARG A 171 -21.14 -7.83 -18.76
C ARG A 171 -20.98 -6.32 -18.56
N LEU A 172 -21.78 -5.55 -19.29
CA LEU A 172 -21.91 -4.13 -18.98
C LEU A 172 -22.52 -3.96 -17.58
N ARG A 173 -21.83 -3.21 -16.72
CA ARG A 173 -22.29 -2.90 -15.35
C ARG A 173 -22.43 -1.40 -15.20
N ARG A 174 -23.54 -0.97 -14.57
CA ARG A 174 -23.72 0.43 -14.21
C ARG A 174 -22.69 0.85 -13.17
N ALA A 175 -22.33 2.14 -13.16
CA ALA A 175 -21.59 2.70 -12.05
C ALA A 175 -22.37 2.46 -10.73
N MET A 176 -21.68 1.98 -9.70
CA MET A 176 -22.28 1.85 -8.38
C MET A 176 -22.50 3.23 -7.78
N ARG A 177 -23.69 3.45 -7.24
CA ARG A 177 -24.13 4.67 -6.55
C ARG A 177 -23.81 4.58 -5.06
N HIS A 178 -24.03 5.67 -4.34
CA HIS A 178 -23.88 5.68 -2.88
C HIS A 178 -24.83 4.70 -2.19
N ALA A 179 -26.08 4.60 -2.67
CA ALA A 179 -27.10 3.70 -2.13
C ALA A 179 -26.73 2.21 -2.25
N ASP A 180 -25.95 1.82 -3.27
CA ASP A 180 -25.53 0.42 -3.44
C ASP A 180 -24.53 -0.03 -2.38
N ARG A 181 -23.94 0.92 -1.65
CA ARG A 181 -22.91 0.70 -0.62
C ARG A 181 -23.44 0.95 0.77
N GLU A 182 -24.74 1.19 0.90
CA GLU A 182 -25.40 1.42 2.18
C GLU A 182 -25.77 0.09 2.82
N PHE A 183 -25.66 0.03 4.15
CA PHE A 183 -26.08 -1.13 4.92
C PHE A 183 -26.69 -0.71 6.26
N SER A 184 -27.61 -1.53 6.75
CA SER A 184 -28.13 -1.47 8.11
C SER A 184 -27.38 -2.45 9.00
N TRP A 185 -27.16 -2.09 10.27
CA TRP A 185 -26.62 -3.01 11.26
C TRP A 185 -27.57 -4.20 11.53
N GLU A 186 -28.86 -4.09 11.19
CA GLU A 186 -29.84 -5.18 11.28
C GLU A 186 -29.59 -6.29 10.23
N GLU A 187 -28.80 -6.03 9.19
CA GLU A 187 -28.46 -7.03 8.18
C GLU A 187 -27.54 -8.14 8.73
N PRO A 188 -27.52 -9.33 8.11
CA PRO A 188 -26.57 -10.39 8.48
C PRO A 188 -25.11 -9.92 8.40
N VAL A 189 -24.27 -10.45 9.29
CA VAL A 189 -22.83 -10.10 9.40
C VAL A 189 -22.12 -10.26 8.05
N GLU A 190 -22.39 -11.35 7.33
CA GLU A 190 -21.76 -11.68 6.05
C GLU A 190 -22.11 -10.65 4.97
N ARG A 191 -23.35 -10.17 4.98
CA ARG A 191 -23.87 -9.15 4.06
C ARG A 191 -23.18 -7.80 4.33
N ILE A 192 -23.10 -7.39 5.60
CA ILE A 192 -22.41 -6.16 6.01
C ILE A 192 -20.93 -6.22 5.62
N VAL A 193 -20.25 -7.31 5.97
CA VAL A 193 -18.84 -7.53 5.67
C VAL A 193 -18.60 -7.46 4.17
N ARG A 194 -19.42 -8.13 3.35
CA ARG A 194 -19.30 -8.08 1.88
C ARG A 194 -19.51 -6.67 1.32
N THR A 195 -20.56 -5.97 1.76
CA THR A 195 -20.87 -4.59 1.30
C THR A 195 -19.71 -3.64 1.61
N VAL A 196 -19.17 -3.68 2.83
CA VAL A 196 -18.05 -2.83 3.23
C VAL A 196 -16.78 -3.23 2.50
N ARG A 197 -16.47 -4.52 2.37
CA ARG A 197 -15.26 -5.01 1.67
C ARG A 197 -15.26 -4.64 0.19
N ALA A 198 -16.41 -4.62 -0.49
CA ALA A 198 -16.55 -4.11 -1.86
C ALA A 198 -16.24 -2.60 -1.99
N ALA A 199 -16.46 -1.84 -0.91
CA ALA A 199 -16.19 -0.41 -0.85
C ALA A 199 -14.87 -0.06 -0.13
N ASP A 200 -14.11 -1.05 0.33
CA ASP A 200 -12.89 -0.86 1.12
C ASP A 200 -11.76 -0.26 0.26
N GLY A 201 -10.88 0.52 0.90
CA GLY A 201 -9.97 1.47 0.28
C GLY A 201 -10.70 2.76 -0.10
N SER A 202 -11.73 2.67 -0.95
CA SER A 202 -12.58 3.77 -1.40
C SER A 202 -13.86 3.24 -2.07
N PRO A 203 -15.05 3.85 -1.87
CA PRO A 203 -15.33 5.06 -1.09
C PRO A 203 -15.70 4.81 0.39
N GLY A 204 -15.83 3.54 0.81
CA GLY A 204 -16.29 3.11 2.13
C GLY A 204 -17.78 2.75 2.16
N GLY A 205 -18.11 1.70 2.93
CA GLY A 205 -19.50 1.29 3.17
C GLY A 205 -20.22 2.38 3.95
N ARG A 206 -21.45 2.71 3.57
CA ARG A 206 -22.22 3.80 4.16
C ARG A 206 -23.17 3.26 5.22
N THR A 207 -23.19 3.88 6.39
CA THR A 207 -24.18 3.56 7.42
C THR A 207 -24.33 4.72 8.40
N ARG A 208 -25.16 4.55 9.43
CA ARG A 208 -25.25 5.43 10.58
C ARG A 208 -24.71 4.71 11.81
N LEU A 209 -23.89 5.38 12.59
CA LEU A 209 -23.44 4.90 13.91
C LEU A 209 -23.93 5.91 14.94
N LEU A 210 -24.85 5.48 15.81
CA LEU A 210 -25.51 6.35 16.79
C LEU A 210 -26.02 7.64 16.15
N ASP A 211 -26.74 7.50 15.02
CA ASP A 211 -27.28 8.59 14.22
C ASP A 211 -26.27 9.52 13.51
N VAL A 212 -24.98 9.23 13.58
CA VAL A 212 -23.96 9.95 12.81
C VAL A 212 -23.72 9.20 11.49
N PRO A 213 -23.87 9.86 10.32
CA PRO A 213 -23.55 9.25 9.04
C PRO A 213 -22.05 9.05 8.90
N VAL A 214 -21.65 7.81 8.61
CA VAL A 214 -20.25 7.39 8.55
C VAL A 214 -19.95 6.54 7.32
N ARG A 215 -18.67 6.51 6.98
CA ARG A 215 -18.06 5.56 6.05
C ARG A 215 -17.22 4.56 6.84
N VAL A 216 -17.49 3.29 6.61
CA VAL A 216 -16.87 2.14 7.29
C VAL A 216 -15.87 1.48 6.36
N PHE A 217 -14.73 1.08 6.92
CA PHE A 217 -13.67 0.33 6.23
C PHE A 217 -13.05 -0.68 7.20
N ASP A 218 -12.28 -1.63 6.66
CA ASP A 218 -11.53 -2.62 7.42
C ASP A 218 -12.40 -3.45 8.38
N VAL A 219 -13.39 -4.14 7.82
CA VAL A 219 -14.31 -4.96 8.61
C VAL A 219 -13.94 -6.43 8.64
N ARG A 220 -14.16 -7.03 9.80
CA ARG A 220 -13.98 -8.46 10.05
C ARG A 220 -15.17 -8.98 10.87
N PRO A 221 -15.64 -10.22 10.64
CA PRO A 221 -16.57 -10.86 11.56
C PRO A 221 -16.00 -10.83 12.99
N GLY A 222 -16.85 -10.51 13.96
CA GLY A 222 -16.49 -10.52 15.38
C GLY A 222 -17.00 -11.78 16.10
N PRO A 223 -16.67 -11.93 17.39
CA PRO A 223 -17.19 -13.04 18.20
C PRO A 223 -18.71 -12.96 18.34
N GLN A 224 -19.38 -14.09 18.51
CA GLN A 224 -20.82 -14.11 18.73
C GLN A 224 -21.12 -13.60 20.14
N LEU A 225 -21.66 -12.38 20.24
CA LEU A 225 -22.04 -11.72 21.49
C LEU A 225 -23.48 -11.23 21.41
N PRO A 226 -24.30 -11.45 22.44
CA PRO A 226 -25.67 -10.94 22.48
C PRO A 226 -25.66 -9.42 22.60
N GLY A 227 -26.54 -8.76 21.86
CA GLY A 227 -26.72 -7.31 21.94
C GLY A 227 -27.63 -6.83 20.83
N ARG A 228 -28.01 -5.55 20.89
CA ARG A 228 -28.91 -4.95 19.90
C ARG A 228 -28.09 -4.50 18.69
N PRO A 229 -28.46 -4.88 17.45
CA PRO A 229 -27.79 -4.38 16.27
C PRO A 229 -27.66 -2.85 16.24
N GLY A 230 -26.50 -2.37 15.82
CA GLY A 230 -26.16 -0.94 15.77
C GLY A 230 -25.62 -0.35 17.07
N THR A 231 -25.50 -1.12 18.15
CA THR A 231 -24.83 -0.67 19.38
C THR A 231 -23.37 -1.12 19.44
N LEU A 232 -22.56 -0.36 20.19
CA LEU A 232 -21.16 -0.71 20.47
C LEU A 232 -21.10 -1.86 21.49
N ALA A 233 -20.28 -2.87 21.19
CA ALA A 233 -19.93 -3.95 22.11
C ALA A 233 -18.60 -3.70 22.82
N GLY A 234 -17.78 -2.78 22.30
CA GLY A 234 -16.53 -2.32 22.91
C GLY A 234 -15.46 -1.95 21.88
N ARG A 235 -14.19 -1.87 22.29
CA ARG A 235 -13.05 -1.57 21.41
C ARG A 235 -11.83 -2.44 21.69
N ARG A 236 -10.90 -2.47 20.74
CA ARG A 236 -9.58 -3.07 20.86
C ARG A 236 -8.60 -2.50 19.84
N GLU A 237 -7.41 -2.12 20.28
CA GLU A 237 -6.27 -1.75 19.41
C GLU A 237 -6.59 -0.66 18.35
N GLY A 238 -7.62 0.17 18.58
CA GLY A 238 -8.06 1.21 17.64
C GLY A 238 -9.28 0.83 16.80
N ALA A 239 -9.67 -0.44 16.78
CA ALA A 239 -10.92 -0.93 16.21
C ALA A 239 -12.07 -0.87 17.23
N VAL A 240 -13.30 -0.85 16.73
CA VAL A 240 -14.53 -0.94 17.55
C VAL A 240 -15.32 -2.18 17.15
N LEU A 241 -15.98 -2.80 18.12
CA LEU A 241 -16.86 -3.94 17.90
C LEU A 241 -18.30 -3.47 17.90
N MET A 242 -19.03 -3.77 16.82
CA MET A 242 -20.43 -3.39 16.64
C MET A 242 -21.31 -4.63 16.69
N HIS A 243 -22.44 -4.58 17.39
CA HIS A 243 -23.49 -5.59 17.24
C HIS A 243 -24.15 -5.45 15.86
N ALA A 244 -24.35 -6.57 15.19
CA ALA A 244 -24.90 -6.60 13.85
C ALA A 244 -25.64 -7.92 13.57
N GLY A 245 -26.86 -7.85 13.05
CA GLY A 245 -27.72 -9.01 12.85
C GLY A 245 -27.80 -9.89 14.11
N GLN A 246 -27.30 -11.13 14.02
CA GLN A 246 -27.23 -12.10 15.13
C GLN A 246 -25.81 -12.29 15.71
N GLY A 247 -24.90 -11.36 15.43
CA GLY A 247 -23.49 -11.43 15.83
C GLY A 247 -22.86 -10.06 16.01
N THR A 248 -21.56 -9.98 15.72
CA THR A 248 -20.81 -8.73 15.80
C THR A 248 -19.86 -8.55 14.62
N VAL A 249 -19.46 -7.31 14.36
CA VAL A 249 -18.51 -6.92 13.32
C VAL A 249 -17.45 -6.00 13.93
N TRP A 250 -16.19 -6.38 13.76
CA TRP A 250 -15.07 -5.47 14.00
C TRP A 250 -15.01 -4.43 12.89
N VAL A 251 -14.89 -3.17 13.28
CA VAL A 251 -14.68 -2.04 12.38
C VAL A 251 -13.31 -1.44 12.72
N GLY A 252 -12.33 -1.62 11.83
CA GLY A 252 -10.99 -1.11 12.01
C GLY A 252 -10.87 0.39 11.75
N GLN A 253 -11.62 0.91 10.78
CA GLN A 253 -11.46 2.29 10.30
C GLN A 253 -12.80 2.97 10.00
N LEU A 254 -12.89 4.26 10.33
CA LEU A 254 -14.06 5.10 10.09
C LEU A 254 -13.66 6.43 9.43
N ARG A 255 -14.60 7.01 8.67
CA ARG A 255 -14.56 8.41 8.27
C ARG A 255 -15.95 9.00 8.43
N MET A 256 -16.07 10.10 9.16
CA MET A 256 -17.33 10.83 9.30
C MET A 256 -17.78 11.38 7.94
N GLU A 257 -19.08 11.40 7.63
CA GLU A 257 -19.61 12.12 6.46
C GLU A 257 -19.75 13.62 6.78
N SER A 258 -18.62 14.29 7.01
CA SER A 258 -18.52 15.74 7.20
C SER A 258 -17.37 16.32 6.36
N GLU A 259 -17.41 17.62 6.11
CA GLU A 259 -16.37 18.31 5.35
C GLU A 259 -15.02 18.22 6.09
N GLY A 260 -13.95 17.95 5.34
CA GLY A 260 -12.60 17.80 5.89
C GLY A 260 -12.34 16.50 6.64
N ALA A 261 -13.34 15.66 6.91
CA ALA A 261 -13.15 14.41 7.64
C ALA A 261 -12.23 13.43 6.90
N VAL A 262 -11.32 12.81 7.65
CA VAL A 262 -10.31 11.88 7.15
C VAL A 262 -10.59 10.47 7.67
N LYS A 263 -10.00 9.46 7.02
CA LYS A 263 -10.13 8.06 7.49
C LYS A 263 -9.20 7.84 8.68
N LEU A 264 -9.73 7.40 9.80
CA LEU A 264 -9.01 7.17 11.06
C LEU A 264 -9.31 5.79 11.63
N PRO A 265 -8.46 5.25 12.53
CA PRO A 265 -8.83 4.14 13.39
C PRO A 265 -10.20 4.40 14.04
N ALA A 266 -11.09 3.42 14.00
CA ALA A 266 -12.48 3.62 14.35
C ALA A 266 -12.66 4.20 15.76
N ALA A 267 -11.92 3.68 16.75
CA ALA A 267 -11.96 4.19 18.12
C ALA A 267 -11.49 5.65 18.23
N ALA A 268 -10.50 6.07 17.42
CA ALA A 268 -10.04 7.46 17.37
C ALA A 268 -11.11 8.36 16.75
N ALA A 269 -11.71 7.94 15.62
CA ALA A 269 -12.79 8.70 14.97
C ALA A 269 -13.99 8.91 15.92
N LEU A 270 -14.39 7.87 16.66
CA LEU A 270 -15.48 7.96 17.64
C LEU A 270 -15.10 8.88 18.80
N THR A 271 -13.87 8.79 19.31
CA THR A 271 -13.39 9.68 20.37
C THR A 271 -13.44 11.14 19.93
N GLU A 272 -13.00 11.45 18.71
CA GLU A 272 -13.09 12.81 18.16
C GLU A 272 -14.54 13.28 18.03
N ALA A 273 -15.45 12.42 17.56
CA ALA A 273 -16.87 12.76 17.50
C ALA A 273 -17.47 13.00 18.90
N MET A 274 -17.05 12.26 19.93
CA MET A 274 -17.48 12.50 21.32
C MET A 274 -16.96 13.83 21.85
N VAL A 275 -15.69 14.15 21.60
CA VAL A 275 -15.07 15.42 22.00
C VAL A 275 -15.74 16.60 21.29
N ALA A 276 -16.13 16.43 20.03
CA ALA A 276 -16.90 17.41 19.27
C ALA A 276 -18.39 17.51 19.68
N GLY A 277 -18.86 16.69 20.63
CA GLY A 277 -20.25 16.66 21.07
C GLY A 277 -21.22 15.97 20.10
N ALA A 278 -20.72 15.31 19.06
CA ALA A 278 -21.54 14.57 18.10
C ALA A 278 -21.97 13.19 18.63
N LEU A 279 -21.31 12.65 19.66
CA LEU A 279 -21.65 11.38 20.32
C LEU A 279 -21.58 11.51 21.86
N PRO A 280 -22.37 10.73 22.62
CA PRO A 280 -22.26 10.65 24.08
C PRO A 280 -20.88 10.19 24.56
N GLN A 281 -20.42 10.69 25.71
CA GLN A 281 -19.17 10.23 26.34
C GLN A 281 -19.34 8.83 26.98
N GLY A 282 -18.21 8.12 27.16
CA GLY A 282 -18.18 6.86 27.92
C GLY A 282 -18.71 5.62 27.19
N LEU A 283 -18.80 5.63 25.85
CA LEU A 283 -19.34 4.51 25.08
C LEU A 283 -18.30 3.42 24.70
N LEU A 284 -17.04 3.57 25.11
CA LEU A 284 -15.94 2.71 24.66
C LEU A 284 -15.25 2.03 25.83
N ASP A 285 -15.74 0.84 26.15
CA ASP A 285 -15.07 -0.09 27.05
C ASP A 285 -14.18 -1.06 26.27
N ASP A 286 -13.07 -1.48 26.87
CA ASP A 286 -12.15 -2.45 26.25
C ASP A 286 -12.73 -3.86 26.36
N VAL A 287 -12.76 -4.59 25.23
CA VAL A 287 -13.21 -6.00 25.21
C VAL A 287 -12.06 -6.92 25.63
N PRO A 288 -12.28 -7.98 26.43
CA PRO A 288 -11.24 -8.93 26.82
C PRO A 288 -10.47 -9.55 25.64
N GLU A 289 -9.24 -9.99 25.91
CA GLU A 289 -8.24 -10.48 24.94
C GLU A 289 -8.71 -11.68 24.07
N ARG A 290 -9.76 -12.39 24.50
CA ARG A 290 -10.31 -13.59 23.80
C ARG A 290 -11.22 -13.27 22.60
N SER A 291 -11.28 -12.02 22.16
CA SER A 291 -12.20 -11.55 21.12
C SER A 291 -11.76 -11.81 19.66
N GLY A 292 -10.61 -12.48 19.46
CA GLY A 292 -10.15 -12.96 18.15
C GLY A 292 -9.57 -11.92 17.19
N PHE A 293 -9.55 -10.63 17.56
CA PHE A 293 -8.96 -9.55 16.76
C PHE A 293 -7.65 -9.08 17.38
N SER A 294 -6.59 -9.01 16.56
CA SER A 294 -5.39 -8.24 16.91
C SER A 294 -4.71 -7.75 15.63
N GLU A 295 -4.18 -6.53 15.69
CA GLU A 295 -3.34 -5.97 14.63
C GLU A 295 -1.91 -6.53 14.71
N ILE A 296 -1.47 -7.02 15.88
CA ILE A 296 -0.10 -7.46 16.12
C ILE A 296 -0.10 -8.83 16.79
N THR A 297 0.60 -9.79 16.21
CA THR A 297 0.71 -11.15 16.74
C THR A 297 2.15 -11.51 17.04
N TYR A 298 2.34 -12.35 18.06
CA TYR A 298 3.58 -13.10 18.25
C TYR A 298 3.28 -14.60 18.21
N GLU A 299 4.00 -15.33 17.37
CA GLU A 299 3.90 -16.78 17.27
C GLU A 299 5.28 -17.41 17.39
N ARG A 300 5.42 -18.43 18.26
CA ARG A 300 6.64 -19.25 18.34
C ARG A 300 6.45 -20.55 17.54
N ARG A 301 7.40 -20.83 16.66
CA ARG A 301 7.52 -22.08 15.90
C ARG A 301 8.91 -22.67 16.12
N GLY A 302 9.02 -23.55 17.12
CA GLY A 302 10.30 -24.12 17.54
C GLY A 302 11.33 -23.03 17.84
N PRO A 303 12.47 -22.97 17.12
CA PRO A 303 13.50 -21.96 17.34
C PRO A 303 13.20 -20.61 16.66
N VAL A 304 12.06 -20.44 15.98
CA VAL A 304 11.69 -19.21 15.27
C VAL A 304 10.57 -18.49 16.02
N GLY A 305 10.76 -17.21 16.31
CA GLY A 305 9.70 -16.30 16.78
C GLY A 305 9.23 -15.42 15.62
N VAL A 306 7.93 -15.19 15.49
CA VAL A 306 7.34 -14.39 14.40
C VAL A 306 6.53 -13.27 15.01
N VAL A 307 6.97 -12.02 14.83
CA VAL A 307 6.16 -10.83 15.10
C VAL A 307 5.46 -10.43 13.80
N GLY A 308 4.14 -10.61 13.76
CA GLY A 308 3.28 -10.15 12.68
C GLY A 308 2.62 -8.82 13.03
N PHE A 309 2.49 -7.91 12.07
CA PHE A 309 1.67 -6.71 12.22
C PHE A 309 0.91 -6.37 10.92
N ASP A 310 -0.39 -6.10 11.01
CA ASP A 310 -1.26 -5.80 9.86
C ASP A 310 -1.97 -4.46 10.07
N PHE A 311 -1.20 -3.37 9.98
CA PHE A 311 -1.76 -2.03 10.06
C PHE A 311 -2.42 -1.65 8.73
N TYR A 312 -3.63 -1.13 8.80
CA TYR A 312 -4.40 -0.74 7.62
C TYR A 312 -3.61 0.23 6.72
N ASN A 313 -3.50 -0.09 5.43
CA ASN A 313 -2.67 0.63 4.44
C ASN A 313 -1.16 0.75 4.79
N GLY A 314 -0.67 -0.01 5.78
CA GLY A 314 0.70 0.08 6.29
C GLY A 314 1.03 1.38 7.00
N ALA A 315 0.03 2.23 7.31
CA ALA A 315 0.24 3.47 8.02
C ALA A 315 0.36 3.20 9.53
N MET A 316 1.43 3.68 10.17
CA MET A 316 1.77 3.32 11.54
C MET A 316 1.54 4.52 12.47
N SER A 317 0.42 4.55 13.19
CA SER A 317 0.15 5.62 14.16
C SER A 317 1.10 5.54 15.35
N THR A 318 1.23 6.62 16.12
CA THR A 318 2.03 6.64 17.35
C THR A 318 1.71 5.47 18.26
N GLU A 319 0.43 5.16 18.44
CA GLU A 319 -0.02 4.11 19.35
C GLU A 319 0.21 2.71 18.78
N GLN A 320 0.00 2.49 17.47
CA GLN A 320 0.39 1.25 16.80
C GLN A 320 1.90 0.99 16.92
N CYS A 321 2.73 2.03 16.76
CA CYS A 321 4.19 1.91 16.90
C CYS A 321 4.61 1.54 18.32
N ARG A 322 3.95 2.08 19.34
CA ARG A 322 4.20 1.71 20.75
C ARG A 322 3.86 0.24 21.01
N ARG A 323 2.69 -0.22 20.53
CA ARG A 323 2.32 -1.64 20.62
C ARG A 323 3.30 -2.54 19.87
N LEU A 324 3.72 -2.16 18.66
CA LEU A 324 4.72 -2.92 17.90
C LEU A 324 6.06 -2.97 18.64
N THR A 325 6.51 -1.85 19.21
CA THR A 325 7.72 -1.79 20.03
C THR A 325 7.63 -2.75 21.21
N ALA A 326 6.48 -2.79 21.91
CA ALA A 326 6.26 -3.72 23.01
C ALA A 326 6.32 -5.19 22.56
N ALA A 327 5.69 -5.53 21.42
CA ALA A 327 5.74 -6.87 20.84
C ALA A 327 7.15 -7.27 20.39
N LEU A 328 7.91 -6.35 19.79
CA LEU A 328 9.31 -6.57 19.41
C LEU A 328 10.19 -6.81 20.64
N ARG A 329 10.06 -5.99 21.69
CA ARG A 329 10.76 -6.20 22.97
C ARG A 329 10.45 -7.56 23.57
N TYR A 330 9.17 -7.93 23.60
CA TYR A 330 8.74 -9.24 24.06
C TYR A 330 9.42 -10.36 23.27
N ALA A 331 9.42 -10.28 21.94
CA ALA A 331 10.00 -11.28 21.05
C ALA A 331 11.53 -11.39 21.17
N VAL A 332 12.23 -10.24 21.26
CA VAL A 332 13.69 -10.17 21.44
C VAL A 332 14.14 -10.80 22.76
N ALA A 333 13.29 -10.72 23.80
CA ALA A 333 13.54 -11.34 25.11
C ALA A 333 13.29 -12.86 25.14
N GLN A 334 12.72 -13.45 24.09
CA GLN A 334 12.50 -14.89 24.03
C GLN A 334 13.80 -15.63 23.74
N ASP A 335 13.85 -16.91 24.10
CA ASP A 335 14.95 -17.82 23.74
C ASP A 335 14.67 -18.48 22.37
N THR A 336 14.46 -17.67 21.33
CA THR A 336 14.40 -18.12 19.94
C THR A 336 15.73 -17.82 19.24
N ARG A 337 16.07 -18.56 18.19
CA ARG A 337 17.28 -18.32 17.39
C ARG A 337 17.03 -17.31 16.26
N VAL A 338 15.83 -17.31 15.68
CA VAL A 338 15.49 -16.38 14.60
C VAL A 338 14.21 -15.63 14.93
N LEU A 339 14.25 -14.31 14.80
CA LEU A 339 13.08 -13.43 14.87
C LEU A 339 12.66 -13.02 13.45
N VAL A 340 11.45 -13.38 13.04
CA VAL A 340 10.84 -12.91 11.81
C VAL A 340 9.95 -11.71 12.10
N VAL A 341 10.22 -10.58 11.44
CA VAL A 341 9.37 -9.38 11.45
C VAL A 341 8.56 -9.35 10.17
N ARG A 342 7.25 -9.58 10.27
CA ARG A 342 6.34 -9.75 9.12
C ARG A 342 5.26 -8.67 9.11
N GLY A 343 5.23 -7.88 8.04
CA GLY A 343 4.13 -6.94 7.80
C GLY A 343 2.95 -7.58 7.09
N GLY A 344 1.78 -6.96 7.21
CA GLY A 344 0.51 -7.34 6.60
C GLY A 344 0.45 -7.02 5.11
N GLU A 345 -0.76 -6.76 4.59
CA GLU A 345 -0.99 -6.55 3.14
C GLU A 345 -0.06 -5.52 2.50
N VAL A 346 0.26 -4.48 3.26
CA VAL A 346 1.36 -3.56 3.03
C VAL A 346 2.35 -3.80 4.17
N PHE A 347 3.64 -3.89 3.88
CA PHE A 347 4.62 -4.07 4.94
C PHE A 347 4.62 -2.85 5.87
N SER A 348 4.92 -1.67 5.34
CA SER A 348 4.75 -0.39 6.05
C SER A 348 4.97 0.78 5.09
N ASN A 349 4.22 1.87 5.30
CA ASN A 349 4.40 3.15 4.62
C ASN A 349 4.94 4.25 5.58
N GLY A 350 5.33 3.88 6.81
CA GLY A 350 5.82 4.81 7.82
C GLY A 350 4.71 5.53 8.59
N ILE A 351 4.92 6.82 8.88
CA ILE A 351 4.03 7.63 9.74
C ILE A 351 2.56 7.65 9.27
N HIS A 352 1.63 7.77 10.21
CA HIS A 352 0.20 7.74 9.90
C HIS A 352 -0.35 9.13 9.58
N LEU A 353 -0.21 9.55 8.33
CA LEU A 353 -0.57 10.89 7.86
C LEU A 353 -2.00 11.31 8.19
N ASN A 354 -2.98 10.39 8.14
CA ASN A 354 -4.36 10.75 8.51
C ASN A 354 -4.53 11.06 10.01
N VAL A 355 -3.87 10.30 10.89
CA VAL A 355 -3.93 10.55 12.35
C VAL A 355 -3.21 11.86 12.67
N ILE A 356 -2.10 12.13 11.97
CA ILE A 356 -1.38 13.39 12.05
C ILE A 356 -2.28 14.56 11.57
N GLU A 357 -3.02 14.39 10.47
CA GLU A 357 -3.98 15.40 9.96
C GLU A 357 -5.14 15.68 10.89
N ALA A 358 -5.71 14.65 11.51
CA ALA A 358 -6.82 14.83 12.44
C ALA A 358 -6.40 15.42 13.79
N ALA A 359 -5.12 15.27 14.18
CA ALA A 359 -4.63 15.77 15.45
C ALA A 359 -4.75 17.30 15.56
N ARG A 360 -5.12 17.80 16.75
CA ARG A 360 -5.22 19.24 17.06
C ARG A 360 -3.92 20.01 16.75
N HIS A 361 -2.77 19.37 16.96
CA HIS A 361 -1.45 19.91 16.66
C HIS A 361 -0.67 18.90 15.81
N PRO A 362 -0.86 18.93 14.48
CA PRO A 362 -0.31 17.93 13.60
C PRO A 362 1.20 17.74 13.68
N GLU A 363 1.97 18.82 13.80
CA GLU A 363 3.43 18.79 13.84
C GLU A 363 3.92 18.07 15.10
N THR A 364 3.20 18.29 16.21
CA THR A 364 3.46 17.59 17.48
C THR A 364 3.13 16.10 17.36
N GLU A 365 2.03 15.74 16.69
CA GLU A 365 1.69 14.32 16.47
C GLU A 365 2.67 13.66 15.50
N ALA A 366 3.09 14.35 14.44
CA ALA A 366 4.11 13.88 13.51
C ALA A 366 5.43 13.59 14.23
N TRP A 367 5.84 14.49 15.14
CA TRP A 367 7.02 14.33 15.98
C TRP A 367 6.92 13.14 16.94
N ARG A 368 5.76 12.96 17.60
CA ARG A 368 5.51 11.78 18.44
C ARG A 368 5.54 10.49 17.63
N ASN A 369 4.96 10.51 16.43
CA ASN A 369 4.85 9.35 15.58
C ASN A 369 6.23 8.89 15.09
N ILE A 370 7.09 9.80 14.60
CA ILE A 370 8.43 9.42 14.14
C ILE A 370 9.29 8.88 15.28
N ASN A 371 9.19 9.48 16.48
CA ASN A 371 9.88 8.96 17.66
C ASN A 371 9.40 7.56 18.07
N ALA A 372 8.09 7.27 17.91
CA ALA A 372 7.56 5.94 18.16
C ALA A 372 8.04 4.92 17.12
N ILE A 373 8.15 5.29 15.84
CA ILE A 373 8.74 4.43 14.80
C ILE A 373 10.22 4.17 15.09
N ASN A 374 10.98 5.19 15.51
CA ASN A 374 12.37 5.04 15.94
C ASN A 374 12.53 4.03 17.07
N ALA A 375 11.60 4.00 18.02
CA ALA A 375 11.62 3.01 19.08
C ALA A 375 11.49 1.59 18.52
N ALA A 376 10.54 1.33 17.61
CA ALA A 376 10.39 0.03 16.96
C ALA A 376 11.63 -0.35 16.12
N CYS A 377 12.17 0.58 15.32
CA CYS A 377 13.38 0.35 14.53
C CYS A 377 14.58 0.00 15.40
N ARG A 378 14.71 0.64 16.58
CA ARG A 378 15.78 0.36 17.53
C ARG A 378 15.76 -1.07 18.04
N GLU A 379 14.58 -1.64 18.28
CA GLU A 379 14.47 -3.05 18.72
C GLU A 379 14.97 -4.02 17.63
N ILE A 380 14.69 -3.71 16.35
CA ILE A 380 15.14 -4.52 15.20
C ILE A 380 16.66 -4.42 15.03
N VAL A 381 17.19 -3.19 14.94
CA VAL A 381 18.62 -2.93 14.71
C VAL A 381 19.46 -3.36 15.92
N GLY A 382 18.94 -3.18 17.13
CA GLY A 382 19.61 -3.46 18.39
C GLY A 382 19.50 -4.91 18.87
N CYS A 383 18.65 -5.74 18.26
CA CYS A 383 18.56 -7.15 18.61
C CYS A 383 19.93 -7.82 18.37
N VAL A 384 20.53 -8.44 19.39
CA VAL A 384 21.81 -9.18 19.24
C VAL A 384 21.77 -10.56 19.92
N SER A 385 20.60 -10.93 20.47
CA SER A 385 20.31 -12.24 21.04
C SER A 385 19.97 -13.27 19.96
N GLN A 386 19.43 -12.82 18.83
CA GLN A 386 18.90 -13.66 17.75
C GLN A 386 19.25 -13.07 16.38
N LEU A 387 19.21 -13.88 15.32
CA LEU A 387 19.21 -13.35 13.95
C LEU A 387 17.81 -12.83 13.60
N VAL A 388 17.73 -11.74 12.83
CA VAL A 388 16.46 -11.09 12.45
C VAL A 388 16.25 -11.20 10.96
N VAL A 389 15.04 -11.63 10.57
CA VAL A 389 14.58 -11.72 9.18
C VAL A 389 13.37 -10.81 8.99
N THR A 390 13.48 -9.80 8.13
CA THR A 390 12.31 -9.02 7.69
C THR A 390 11.63 -9.73 6.52
N SER A 391 10.32 -9.95 6.64
CA SER A 391 9.45 -10.52 5.62
C SER A 391 8.58 -9.45 4.96
N ILE A 392 8.96 -9.02 3.75
CA ILE A 392 8.25 -7.99 2.98
C ILE A 392 7.38 -8.68 1.91
N GLY A 393 6.17 -9.07 2.30
CA GLY A 393 5.19 -9.70 1.40
C GLY A 393 4.29 -8.73 0.63
N GLY A 394 4.23 -7.47 1.10
CA GLY A 394 3.46 -6.37 0.52
C GLY A 394 4.33 -5.13 0.33
N ASN A 395 3.84 -4.15 -0.42
CA ASN A 395 4.57 -2.92 -0.72
C ASN A 395 5.07 -2.21 0.54
N ALA A 396 6.15 -1.44 0.40
CA ALA A 396 6.67 -0.60 1.46
C ALA A 396 7.12 0.76 0.93
N GLY A 397 6.95 1.80 1.73
CA GLY A 397 7.33 3.17 1.38
C GLY A 397 7.97 3.91 2.54
N ALA A 398 8.82 4.88 2.20
CA ALA A 398 9.45 5.80 3.14
C ALA A 398 10.07 5.06 4.35
N GLY A 399 9.68 5.44 5.57
CA GLY A 399 10.16 4.84 6.81
C GLY A 399 9.89 3.34 6.94
N GLY A 400 8.85 2.84 6.28
CA GLY A 400 8.55 1.41 6.26
C GLY A 400 9.62 0.58 5.55
N VAL A 401 10.20 1.09 4.46
CA VAL A 401 11.35 0.41 3.82
C VAL A 401 12.52 0.41 4.79
N MET A 402 12.87 1.57 5.35
CA MET A 402 14.05 1.74 6.21
C MET A 402 13.97 0.91 7.49
N MET A 403 12.79 0.82 8.12
CA MET A 403 12.55 -0.07 9.26
C MET A 403 12.89 -1.53 8.91
N GLY A 404 12.48 -1.99 7.72
CA GLY A 404 12.74 -3.36 7.27
C GLY A 404 14.23 -3.67 7.09
N LEU A 405 15.03 -2.67 6.70
CA LEU A 405 16.47 -2.80 6.44
C LEU A 405 17.31 -3.07 7.70
N GLY A 406 16.76 -2.84 8.90
CA GLY A 406 17.46 -3.08 10.16
C GLY A 406 17.71 -4.55 10.51
N ALA A 407 17.10 -5.49 9.79
CA ALA A 407 17.27 -6.92 9.98
C ALA A 407 18.61 -7.45 9.42
N ASP A 408 19.00 -8.68 9.78
CA ASP A 408 20.14 -9.36 9.14
C ASP A 408 19.80 -9.74 7.70
N ARG A 409 18.56 -10.20 7.48
CA ARG A 409 18.07 -10.67 6.20
C ARG A 409 16.77 -9.98 5.84
N VAL A 410 16.69 -9.43 4.64
CA VAL A 410 15.48 -8.87 4.06
C VAL A 410 15.03 -9.77 2.92
N VAL A 411 13.86 -10.41 3.10
CA VAL A 411 13.25 -11.27 2.10
C VAL A 411 12.02 -10.57 1.53
N VAL A 412 11.97 -10.43 0.21
CA VAL A 412 10.94 -9.66 -0.51
C VAL A 412 10.17 -10.55 -1.48
N ARG A 413 8.86 -10.36 -1.60
CA ARG A 413 8.03 -11.06 -2.59
C ARG A 413 8.21 -10.42 -3.97
N GLU A 414 8.26 -11.23 -5.03
CA GLU A 414 8.52 -10.79 -6.41
C GLU A 414 7.66 -9.60 -6.89
N GLY A 415 6.37 -9.56 -6.53
CA GLY A 415 5.44 -8.48 -6.92
C GLY A 415 5.51 -7.21 -6.07
N VAL A 416 6.43 -7.11 -5.11
CA VAL A 416 6.53 -5.96 -4.19
C VAL A 416 7.23 -4.78 -4.85
N VAL A 417 6.71 -3.60 -4.57
CA VAL A 417 7.34 -2.31 -4.85
C VAL A 417 7.81 -1.64 -3.57
N LEU A 418 9.06 -1.17 -3.60
CA LEU A 418 9.69 -0.41 -2.52
C LEU A 418 9.87 1.04 -2.97
N ASN A 419 9.47 1.99 -2.13
CA ASN A 419 9.73 3.42 -2.34
C ASN A 419 10.70 3.93 -1.24
N PRO A 420 12.02 3.70 -1.38
CA PRO A 420 13.03 3.99 -0.35
C PRO A 420 13.40 5.48 -0.27
N HIS A 421 12.41 6.36 -0.17
CA HIS A 421 12.64 7.81 -0.13
C HIS A 421 11.54 8.56 0.64
N TYR A 422 11.86 9.78 1.05
CA TYR A 422 10.96 10.69 1.76
C TYR A 422 10.70 11.98 0.97
N ARG A 423 11.49 12.22 -0.08
CA ARG A 423 11.52 13.46 -0.87
C ARG A 423 10.14 13.96 -1.29
N THR A 424 9.27 13.08 -1.77
CA THR A 424 7.94 13.48 -2.26
C THR A 424 7.04 13.99 -1.15
N MET A 425 7.25 13.55 0.10
CA MET A 425 6.48 13.99 1.28
C MET A 425 7.12 15.20 1.98
N GLY A 426 8.21 15.76 1.45
CA GLY A 426 8.88 16.90 2.08
C GLY A 426 9.51 16.56 3.43
N LEU A 427 9.99 15.33 3.62
CA LEU A 427 10.62 14.87 4.84
C LEU A 427 12.04 14.36 4.58
N PHE A 428 12.89 14.39 5.61
CA PHE A 428 14.23 13.78 5.60
C PHE A 428 14.20 12.27 5.92
N GLY A 429 13.33 11.84 6.85
CA GLY A 429 13.27 10.49 7.41
C GLY A 429 14.15 10.31 8.66
N SER A 430 13.79 9.39 9.56
CA SER A 430 14.55 9.21 10.82
C SER A 430 14.60 7.78 11.37
N GLU A 431 14.32 6.78 10.55
CA GLU A 431 14.29 5.36 10.95
C GLU A 431 15.70 4.73 11.05
N TYR A 432 16.70 5.50 11.50
CA TYR A 432 18.13 5.18 11.43
C TYR A 432 18.59 4.93 9.99
N TRP A 433 17.93 5.54 9.01
CA TRP A 433 18.15 5.26 7.60
C TRP A 433 19.56 5.66 7.15
N THR A 434 20.14 6.70 7.76
CA THR A 434 21.54 7.11 7.53
C THR A 434 22.55 6.11 8.10
N TYR A 435 22.10 5.21 8.98
CA TYR A 435 22.86 4.06 9.47
C TYR A 435 22.61 2.79 8.62
N VAL A 436 21.34 2.40 8.38
CA VAL A 436 21.00 1.11 7.76
C VAL A 436 21.16 1.09 6.25
N LEU A 437 20.73 2.15 5.53
CA LEU A 437 20.67 2.11 4.07
C LEU A 437 22.07 2.13 3.44
N PRO A 438 23.00 3.06 3.80
CA PRO A 438 24.35 3.05 3.24
C PRO A 438 25.14 1.77 3.53
N ARG A 439 24.86 1.07 4.65
CA ARG A 439 25.49 -0.22 4.96
C ARG A 439 25.06 -1.34 4.02
N ARG A 440 23.82 -1.28 3.52
CA ARG A 440 23.28 -2.29 2.59
C ARG A 440 23.71 -2.04 1.16
N VAL A 441 23.59 -0.79 0.70
CA VAL A 441 23.72 -0.47 -0.73
C VAL A 441 24.94 0.38 -1.07
N GLY A 442 25.68 0.87 -0.07
CA GLY A 442 26.73 1.89 -0.25
C GLY A 442 26.18 3.32 -0.26
N ALA A 443 27.03 4.30 0.05
CA ALA A 443 26.61 5.70 0.21
C ALA A 443 26.10 6.34 -1.09
N GLU A 444 26.75 6.07 -2.23
CA GLU A 444 26.35 6.62 -3.53
C GLU A 444 24.97 6.11 -3.96
N GLN A 445 24.77 4.79 -3.86
CA GLN A 445 23.49 4.17 -4.18
C GLN A 445 22.38 4.63 -3.20
N ALA A 446 22.70 4.80 -1.91
CA ALA A 446 21.76 5.36 -0.95
C ALA A 446 21.30 6.77 -1.35
N ALA A 447 22.23 7.64 -1.74
CA ALA A 447 21.91 8.98 -2.24
C ALA A 447 21.12 8.95 -3.56
N ARG A 448 21.43 8.01 -4.46
CA ARG A 448 20.67 7.83 -5.72
C ARG A 448 19.22 7.44 -5.45
N LEU A 449 18.99 6.47 -4.55
CA LEU A 449 17.66 5.96 -4.21
C LEU A 449 16.80 7.04 -3.55
N THR A 450 17.32 7.71 -2.52
CA THR A 450 16.58 8.75 -1.79
C THR A 450 16.41 10.02 -2.62
N GLY A 451 17.40 10.35 -3.45
CA GLY A 451 17.41 11.54 -4.30
C GLY A 451 16.49 11.44 -5.51
N ARG A 452 16.51 10.33 -6.26
CA ARG A 452 15.68 10.17 -7.47
C ARG A 452 14.19 10.00 -7.16
N ALA A 453 13.87 9.44 -6.00
CA ALA A 453 12.49 9.19 -5.58
C ALA A 453 11.69 8.36 -6.59
N LEU A 454 12.32 7.30 -7.12
CA LEU A 454 11.70 6.33 -8.03
C LEU A 454 11.43 5.01 -7.29
N PRO A 455 10.40 4.25 -7.68
CA PRO A 455 10.13 2.94 -7.13
C PRO A 455 11.24 1.96 -7.49
N VAL A 456 11.45 0.97 -6.62
CA VAL A 456 12.39 -0.15 -6.79
C VAL A 456 11.60 -1.45 -6.73
N GLY A 457 11.74 -2.29 -7.75
CA GLY A 457 11.13 -3.62 -7.79
C GLY A 457 11.90 -4.64 -6.96
N ALA A 458 11.27 -5.75 -6.60
CA ALA A 458 11.88 -6.80 -5.78
C ALA A 458 13.22 -7.33 -6.35
N ALA A 459 13.30 -7.53 -7.66
CA ALA A 459 14.51 -8.02 -8.29
C ALA A 459 15.65 -6.97 -8.31
N GLU A 460 15.34 -5.71 -8.65
CA GLU A 460 16.32 -4.61 -8.54
C GLU A 460 16.78 -4.44 -7.09
N ALA A 461 15.88 -4.59 -6.11
CA ALA A 461 16.22 -4.51 -4.70
C ALA A 461 17.29 -5.54 -4.30
N VAL A 462 17.23 -6.76 -4.85
CA VAL A 462 18.27 -7.78 -4.64
C VAL A 462 19.56 -7.41 -5.38
N GLU A 463 19.46 -6.99 -6.64
CA GLU A 463 20.60 -6.60 -7.48
C GLU A 463 21.44 -5.48 -6.85
N VAL A 464 20.80 -4.49 -6.22
CA VAL A 464 21.49 -3.35 -5.58
C VAL A 464 21.82 -3.58 -4.09
N GLY A 465 21.51 -4.74 -3.53
CA GLY A 465 21.77 -5.09 -2.12
C GLY A 465 20.77 -4.53 -1.10
N LEU A 466 19.67 -3.91 -1.55
CA LEU A 466 18.60 -3.42 -0.68
C LEU A 466 17.85 -4.58 0.01
N ALA A 467 17.70 -5.71 -0.69
CA ALA A 467 17.15 -6.96 -0.18
C ALA A 467 18.14 -8.12 -0.36
N ASP A 468 18.06 -9.15 0.48
CA ASP A 468 18.94 -10.31 0.43
C ASP A 468 18.40 -11.42 -0.48
N ARG A 469 17.07 -11.51 -0.61
CA ARG A 469 16.43 -12.57 -1.38
C ARG A 469 15.05 -12.16 -1.87
N MET A 470 14.77 -12.49 -3.13
CA MET A 470 13.44 -12.45 -3.71
C MET A 470 12.82 -13.85 -3.71
N LEU A 471 11.54 -13.95 -3.36
CA LEU A 471 10.76 -15.20 -3.45
C LEU A 471 9.47 -14.95 -4.24
N ALA A 472 9.21 -15.81 -5.21
CA ALA A 472 8.00 -15.79 -6.04
C ALA A 472 6.80 -16.45 -5.34
N GLY A 473 5.61 -16.21 -5.90
CA GLY A 473 4.37 -16.88 -5.55
C GLY A 473 3.35 -15.99 -4.82
N PRO A 474 2.13 -16.51 -4.61
CA PRO A 474 1.10 -15.84 -3.83
C PRO A 474 1.57 -15.59 -2.40
N ARG A 475 0.94 -14.63 -1.73
CA ARG A 475 1.33 -14.19 -0.38
C ARG A 475 1.46 -15.33 0.63
N ALA A 476 0.48 -16.24 0.69
CA ALA A 476 0.50 -17.37 1.62
C ALA A 476 1.70 -18.30 1.39
N GLU A 477 2.04 -18.55 0.13
CA GLU A 477 3.20 -19.36 -0.23
C GLU A 477 4.51 -18.63 0.11
N PHE A 478 4.59 -17.33 -0.20
CA PHE A 478 5.71 -16.48 0.19
C PHE A 478 5.96 -16.55 1.70
N GLU A 479 4.92 -16.34 2.52
CA GLU A 479 5.04 -16.36 3.98
C GLU A 479 5.50 -17.73 4.49
N ARG A 480 4.96 -18.84 3.95
CA ARG A 480 5.44 -20.20 4.25
C ARG A 480 6.93 -20.36 3.92
N ARG A 481 7.36 -19.93 2.73
CA ARG A 481 8.77 -20.05 2.29
C ARG A 481 9.72 -19.19 3.12
N VAL A 482 9.26 -18.06 3.65
CA VAL A 482 10.04 -17.24 4.61
C VAL A 482 10.20 -17.98 5.95
N LEU A 483 9.15 -18.64 6.44
CA LEU A 483 9.26 -19.46 7.66
C LEU A 483 10.26 -20.59 7.46
N GLU A 484 10.18 -21.33 6.35
CA GLU A 484 11.15 -22.38 6.03
C GLU A 484 12.58 -21.84 5.89
N TYR A 485 12.73 -20.61 5.37
CA TYR A 485 14.03 -19.94 5.32
C TYR A 485 14.55 -19.62 6.72
N ALA A 486 13.69 -19.10 7.61
CA ALA A 486 14.04 -18.80 8.99
C ALA A 486 14.38 -20.08 9.78
N GLU A 487 13.64 -21.17 9.59
CA GLU A 487 13.91 -22.47 10.22
C GLU A 487 15.26 -23.04 9.76
N ARG A 488 15.58 -22.97 8.46
CA ARG A 488 16.90 -23.36 7.96
C ARG A 488 18.02 -22.48 8.52
N LEU A 489 17.80 -21.16 8.60
CA LEU A 489 18.77 -20.25 9.20
C LEU A 489 19.00 -20.57 10.69
N ALA A 490 17.94 -20.94 11.41
CA ALA A 490 18.00 -21.32 12.81
C ALA A 490 18.78 -22.62 13.07
N VAL A 491 19.06 -23.45 12.06
CA VAL A 491 19.84 -24.69 12.18
C VAL A 491 21.11 -24.68 11.32
N ASP A 492 21.44 -23.57 10.67
CA ASP A 492 22.68 -23.42 9.89
C ASP A 492 23.88 -23.67 10.82
N ALA A 493 24.83 -24.49 10.38
CA ALA A 493 26.04 -24.81 11.14
C ALA A 493 26.87 -23.56 11.50
N ARG A 494 26.70 -22.47 10.74
CA ARG A 494 27.36 -21.17 10.96
C ARG A 494 26.53 -20.20 11.79
N TYR A 495 25.38 -20.60 12.34
CA TYR A 495 24.50 -19.68 13.07
C TYR A 495 25.25 -18.92 14.18
N GLU A 496 26.05 -19.62 15.00
CA GLU A 496 26.79 -18.99 16.10
C GLU A 496 27.86 -18.00 15.58
N GLU A 497 28.48 -18.32 14.43
CA GLU A 497 29.41 -17.42 13.76
C GLU A 497 28.68 -16.16 13.26
N LEU A 498 27.55 -16.31 12.57
CA LEU A 498 26.74 -15.20 12.04
C LEU A 498 26.25 -14.29 13.17
N LEU A 499 25.72 -14.86 14.25
CA LEU A 499 25.28 -14.10 15.42
C LEU A 499 26.47 -13.41 16.12
N GLY A 500 27.61 -14.09 16.22
CA GLY A 500 28.85 -13.51 16.74
C GLY A 500 29.35 -12.34 15.89
N VAL A 501 29.27 -12.42 14.56
CA VAL A 501 29.58 -11.31 13.65
C VAL A 501 28.62 -10.15 13.89
N ARG A 502 27.31 -10.39 13.95
CA ARG A 502 26.30 -9.36 14.23
C ARG A 502 26.60 -8.61 15.53
N ARG A 503 26.90 -9.35 16.62
CA ARG A 503 27.30 -8.78 17.92
C ARG A 503 28.52 -7.88 17.80
N ARG A 504 29.61 -8.39 17.21
CA ARG A 504 30.87 -7.63 17.07
C ARG A 504 30.71 -6.39 16.21
N VAL A 505 29.97 -6.47 15.10
CA VAL A 505 29.70 -5.32 14.22
C VAL A 505 28.91 -4.26 14.97
N ARG A 506 27.81 -4.62 15.63
CA ARG A 506 27.00 -3.67 16.41
C ARG A 506 27.81 -3.01 17.53
N GLU A 507 28.60 -3.79 18.25
CA GLU A 507 29.47 -3.29 19.33
C GLU A 507 30.55 -2.33 18.80
N SER A 508 31.20 -2.68 17.68
CA SER A 508 32.19 -1.82 17.02
C SER A 508 31.57 -0.52 16.52
N ASP A 509 30.42 -0.61 15.87
CA ASP A 509 29.67 0.55 15.40
C ASP A 509 29.25 1.44 16.57
N GLU A 510 28.79 0.88 17.68
CA GLU A 510 28.37 1.65 18.85
C GLU A 510 29.54 2.44 19.47
N ARG A 511 30.74 1.85 19.49
CA ARG A 511 31.97 2.57 19.90
C ARG A 511 32.36 3.68 18.93
N ARG A 512 32.21 3.47 17.62
CA ARG A 512 32.58 4.45 16.59
C ARG A 512 31.60 5.62 16.53
N ARG A 513 30.31 5.29 16.47
CA ARG A 513 29.20 6.25 16.42
C ARG A 513 27.93 5.55 16.95
N PRO A 514 27.47 5.90 18.17
CA PRO A 514 26.26 5.35 18.75
C PRO A 514 25.03 5.50 17.84
N LEU A 515 24.11 4.53 17.88
CA LEU A 515 22.83 4.65 17.15
C LEU A 515 22.07 5.92 17.55
N GLU A 516 22.18 6.36 18.81
CA GLU A 516 21.55 7.59 19.29
C GLU A 516 22.09 8.84 18.57
N ALA A 517 23.35 8.85 18.14
CA ALA A 517 23.91 9.97 17.38
C ALA A 517 23.34 10.06 15.96
N TYR A 518 23.09 8.91 15.31
CA TYR A 518 22.37 8.86 14.03
C TYR A 518 20.94 9.40 14.19
N ARG A 519 20.23 8.92 15.21
CA ARG A 519 18.88 9.39 15.52
C ARG A 519 18.82 10.88 15.81
N ALA A 520 19.74 11.41 16.61
CA ALA A 520 19.74 12.82 16.97
C ALA A 520 19.91 13.73 15.74
N GLU A 521 20.81 13.37 14.82
CA GLU A 521 21.01 14.10 13.57
C GLU A 521 19.79 14.01 12.64
N GLU A 522 19.23 12.81 12.46
CA GLU A 522 18.03 12.60 11.65
C GLU A 522 16.81 13.35 12.22
N LEU A 523 16.62 13.32 13.54
CA LEU A 523 15.55 14.06 14.21
C LEU A 523 15.73 15.58 14.14
N ALA A 524 16.97 16.08 14.10
CA ALA A 524 17.24 17.50 13.91
C ALA A 524 16.85 17.98 12.50
N GLU A 525 16.99 17.13 11.48
CA GLU A 525 16.49 17.39 10.12
C GLU A 525 14.96 17.28 10.07
N MET A 526 14.39 16.22 10.65
CA MET A 526 12.93 16.03 10.72
C MET A 526 12.21 17.15 11.48
N SER A 527 12.83 17.71 12.52
CA SER A 527 12.26 18.85 13.25
C SER A 527 12.09 20.06 12.33
N ARG A 528 13.09 20.36 11.50
CA ARG A 528 13.01 21.46 10.52
C ARG A 528 11.95 21.20 9.45
N ASP A 529 11.81 19.94 9.02
CA ASP A 529 10.78 19.59 8.04
C ASP A 529 9.35 19.64 8.61
N MET A 530 9.16 19.23 9.87
CA MET A 530 7.84 19.16 10.50
C MET A 530 7.37 20.48 11.09
N PHE A 531 8.24 21.22 11.79
CA PHE A 531 7.87 22.43 12.52
C PHE A 531 8.12 23.70 11.70
N ASP A 532 9.23 23.77 10.96
CA ASP A 532 9.55 24.93 10.11
C ASP A 532 9.00 24.75 8.67
N ASP A 533 8.41 23.60 8.37
CA ASP A 533 7.87 23.22 7.05
C ASP A 533 8.89 23.40 5.91
N ARG A 534 10.18 23.20 6.22
CA ARG A 534 11.32 23.50 5.33
C ARG A 534 11.15 22.97 3.90
N ASN A 535 10.59 21.78 3.76
CA ASN A 535 10.41 21.09 2.50
C ASN A 535 8.92 20.89 2.12
N GLY A 536 7.99 21.61 2.75
CA GLY A 536 6.57 21.60 2.41
C GLY A 536 5.78 20.37 2.85
N PHE A 537 6.19 19.71 3.94
CA PHE A 537 5.49 18.56 4.54
C PHE A 537 4.02 18.85 4.82
N ARG A 538 3.67 20.05 5.31
CA ARG A 538 2.29 20.41 5.64
C ARG A 538 1.38 20.33 4.41
N ALA A 539 1.77 20.97 3.32
CA ALA A 539 0.99 20.98 2.09
C ALA A 539 0.93 19.58 1.44
N ALA A 540 2.04 18.85 1.46
CA ALA A 540 2.12 17.49 0.92
C ALA A 540 1.19 16.52 1.66
N ARG A 541 1.25 16.54 2.99
CA ARG A 541 0.36 15.76 3.87
C ARG A 541 -1.11 16.08 3.63
N GLN A 542 -1.50 17.35 3.58
CA GLN A 542 -2.88 17.75 3.29
C GLN A 542 -3.34 17.27 1.92
N ALA A 543 -2.50 17.41 0.89
CA ALA A 543 -2.81 16.94 -0.45
C ALA A 543 -3.03 15.42 -0.50
N PHE A 544 -2.18 14.66 0.20
CA PHE A 544 -2.31 13.21 0.32
C PHE A 544 -3.61 12.79 1.02
N VAL A 545 -3.83 13.30 2.24
CA VAL A 545 -4.91 12.85 3.11
C VAL A 545 -6.28 13.20 2.53
N HIS A 546 -6.42 14.40 1.95
CA HIS A 546 -7.65 14.84 1.29
C HIS A 546 -7.77 14.37 -0.17
N LYS A 547 -6.81 13.57 -0.66
CA LYS A 547 -6.78 13.03 -2.04
C LYS A 547 -6.97 14.12 -3.09
N ARG A 548 -6.28 15.26 -2.92
CA ARG A 548 -6.33 16.37 -3.88
C ARG A 548 -5.83 15.87 -5.24
N LYS A 549 -6.55 16.21 -6.31
CA LYS A 549 -6.13 15.84 -7.67
C LYS A 549 -4.80 16.53 -7.98
N ALA A 550 -3.85 15.78 -8.55
CA ALA A 550 -2.59 16.35 -9.01
C ALA A 550 -2.85 17.41 -10.09
N GLN A 551 -2.11 18.51 -10.01
CA GLN A 551 -2.24 19.63 -10.97
C GLN A 551 -1.28 19.48 -12.15
N ALA A 552 -0.21 18.71 -11.99
CA ALA A 552 0.80 18.45 -13.01
C ALA A 552 1.47 17.10 -12.75
N THR A 553 2.10 16.55 -13.78
CA THR A 553 2.96 15.38 -13.66
C THR A 553 4.31 15.79 -13.08
N PRO A 554 4.79 15.17 -11.98
CA PRO A 554 6.13 15.46 -11.47
C PRO A 554 7.22 15.23 -12.52
N VAL A 555 8.17 16.15 -12.60
CA VAL A 555 9.24 16.15 -13.62
C VAL A 555 10.02 14.82 -13.63
N HIS A 556 10.34 14.28 -12.46
CA HIS A 556 11.06 13.01 -12.32
C HIS A 556 10.32 11.77 -12.88
N LEU A 557 9.02 11.90 -13.20
CA LEU A 557 8.20 10.87 -13.86
C LEU A 557 7.99 11.16 -15.36
N ALA A 558 7.94 12.43 -15.74
CA ALA A 558 7.67 12.91 -17.09
C ALA A 558 8.96 13.18 -17.88
N ALA A 559 9.74 12.14 -18.17
CA ALA A 559 11.00 12.25 -18.91
C ALA A 559 10.85 13.00 -20.25
N HIS A 560 9.70 12.86 -20.93
CA HIS A 560 9.39 13.58 -22.17
C HIS A 560 9.28 15.11 -22.00
N ARG A 561 9.05 15.62 -20.79
CA ARG A 561 8.97 17.06 -20.48
C ARG A 561 10.31 17.66 -20.07
N GLU A 562 11.27 16.85 -19.63
CA GLU A 562 12.63 17.32 -19.34
C GLU A 562 13.35 17.74 -20.63
N LEU A 563 13.19 16.97 -21.70
CA LEU A 563 13.89 17.17 -22.97
C LEU A 563 13.30 18.30 -23.83
N SER A 564 12.09 18.76 -23.55
CA SER A 564 11.39 19.77 -24.37
C SER A 564 11.61 21.21 -23.90
N GLY A 565 12.28 21.44 -22.76
CA GLY A 565 12.45 22.77 -22.17
C GLY A 565 11.16 23.41 -21.64
N ALA A 566 10.05 22.67 -21.63
CA ALA A 566 8.72 23.12 -21.19
C ALA A 566 8.52 23.06 -19.67
N SER A 567 9.61 23.00 -18.89
CA SER A 567 9.54 23.05 -17.43
C SER A 567 9.11 24.44 -16.97
N GLY A 568 7.81 24.64 -16.75
CA GLY A 568 7.30 25.78 -16.01
C GLY A 568 7.91 25.85 -14.59
N PRO A 569 7.87 27.02 -13.93
CA PRO A 569 8.51 27.21 -12.63
C PRO A 569 7.98 26.18 -11.62
N GLY A 570 8.93 25.47 -11.00
CA GLY A 570 8.67 24.33 -10.14
C GLY A 570 7.72 24.65 -8.99
N PHE A 571 6.49 24.18 -9.10
CA PHE A 571 5.70 23.82 -7.94
C PHE A 571 5.78 22.30 -7.81
N ALA A 572 6.58 21.85 -6.84
CA ALA A 572 6.56 20.48 -6.37
C ALA A 572 5.22 20.24 -5.65
N VAL A 573 4.15 20.05 -6.41
CA VAL A 573 2.92 19.46 -5.89
C VAL A 573 3.16 17.95 -5.89
N PRO A 574 3.14 17.28 -4.73
CA PRO A 574 3.38 15.85 -4.72
C PRO A 574 2.24 15.11 -5.44
N SER A 575 2.61 14.23 -6.37
CA SER A 575 1.79 13.07 -6.70
C SER A 575 2.19 11.97 -5.73
N HIS A 576 1.28 11.61 -4.83
CA HIS A 576 1.50 10.53 -3.87
C HIS A 576 0.70 9.29 -4.29
N MET A 577 1.31 8.13 -4.00
CA MET A 577 0.88 6.76 -4.29
C MET A 577 -0.63 6.52 -4.32
#